data_AF-A0AAJ6QQ78-F1
#
_entry.id   AF-A0AAJ6QQ78-F1
#
_cell.length_a   1.000
_cell.length_b   1.000
_cell.length_c   1.000
_cell.angle_alpha   90.00
_cell.angle_beta   90.00
_cell.angle_gamma   90.00
#
_symmetry.space_group_name_H-M   'P 1'
#
loop_
_entity.id
_entity.type
_entity.pdbx_description
1 polymer ?
#
loop_
_entity_poly.entity_id
_entity_poly.type
_entity_poly.pdbx_seq_one_letter_code
_entity_poly.pdbx_strand_id
1 'polypeptide(L)'
;MLNPRVQLSELVREFGDDIFMCNATTLICTACNKTFPNARRFNLSQDSRTSSHKKALERLRRRQAEESRLQAAICSSDLPSFPMELCDAFLAADIPLFELENPILRTFLENTTTKLIPNESRLRNFHVHEIYQRKMQIIRESIGSSSSRISIDETIDFMGRNFAHVLIGSLNKETAGLPYISNCEIVDGTNAHTVLRVFYRRVEDLWRTDVQHERVLLFVADAAPYTVAAARSLKVLFPNMIHIICIAHAIHREAEQARKSFLKVDRLISTL
;
A
#
# COMPACT_ATOMS: atom_id res chain seq x y z
N MET A 1 21.61 17.63 -56.60
CA MET A 1 22.42 17.66 -55.36
C MET A 1 21.50 17.37 -54.18
N LEU A 2 21.60 16.16 -53.62
CA LEU A 2 20.76 15.71 -52.50
C LEU A 2 21.33 16.24 -51.19
N ASN A 3 20.51 16.96 -50.42
CA ASN A 3 20.86 17.53 -49.12
C ASN A 3 21.17 16.41 -48.11
N PRO A 4 22.21 16.52 -47.25
CA PRO A 4 22.60 15.45 -46.34
C PRO A 4 21.49 15.20 -45.31
N ARG A 5 21.17 13.93 -45.04
CA ARG A 5 20.27 13.53 -43.94
C ARG A 5 20.97 13.89 -42.62
N VAL A 6 20.53 14.98 -41.98
CA VAL A 6 20.91 15.34 -40.61
C VAL A 6 20.60 14.16 -39.69
N GLN A 7 21.57 13.75 -38.86
CA GLN A 7 21.35 12.66 -37.90
C GLN A 7 20.36 13.10 -36.82
N LEU A 8 19.43 12.22 -36.42
CA LEU A 8 18.41 12.52 -35.41
C LEU A 8 19.02 12.99 -34.08
N SER A 9 20.21 12.48 -33.73
CA SER A 9 20.99 12.90 -32.56
C SER A 9 21.41 14.38 -32.61
N GLU A 10 21.73 14.91 -33.79
CA GLU A 10 22.08 16.33 -33.95
C GLU A 10 20.85 17.23 -33.74
N LEU A 11 19.67 16.77 -34.17
CA LEU A 11 18.40 17.48 -33.94
C LEU A 11 18.00 17.46 -32.46
N VAL A 12 18.25 16.36 -31.74
CA VAL A 12 17.99 16.30 -30.28
C VAL A 12 18.89 17.29 -29.54
N ARG A 13 20.19 17.31 -29.83
CA ARG A 13 21.15 18.26 -29.23
C ARG A 13 20.82 19.72 -29.54
N GLU A 14 20.30 20.00 -30.72
CA GLU A 14 19.91 21.36 -31.12
C GLU A 14 18.64 21.85 -30.40
N PHE A 15 17.63 20.99 -30.27
CA PHE A 15 16.33 21.39 -29.72
C PHE A 15 16.16 21.09 -28.22
N GLY A 16 17.14 20.42 -27.60
CA GLY A 16 17.22 20.15 -26.17
C GLY A 16 17.00 18.68 -25.84
N ASP A 17 18.02 18.06 -25.24
CA ASP A 17 18.00 16.66 -24.78
C ASP A 17 16.99 16.44 -23.62
N ASP A 18 16.60 17.52 -22.94
CA ASP A 18 15.57 17.55 -21.90
C ASP A 18 14.13 17.58 -22.45
N ILE A 19 13.96 17.96 -23.72
CA ILE A 19 12.65 18.18 -24.36
C ILE A 19 12.36 17.11 -25.42
N PHE A 20 13.40 16.59 -26.07
CA PHE A 20 13.26 15.65 -27.17
C PHE A 20 14.09 14.39 -26.93
N MET A 21 13.48 13.24 -27.18
CA MET A 21 14.14 11.93 -27.14
C MET A 21 14.09 11.29 -28.52
N CYS A 22 15.13 10.55 -28.91
CA CYS A 22 15.13 9.78 -30.15
C CYS A 22 15.22 8.28 -29.88
N ASN A 23 14.47 7.50 -30.66
CA ASN A 23 14.73 6.07 -30.86
C ASN A 23 15.42 5.87 -32.23
N ALA A 24 15.60 4.62 -32.66
CA ALA A 24 16.32 4.29 -33.89
C ALA A 24 15.76 4.95 -35.17
N THR A 25 14.49 5.37 -35.19
CA THR A 25 13.82 5.90 -36.40
C THR A 25 12.95 7.14 -36.17
N THR A 26 12.69 7.55 -34.93
CA THR A 26 11.64 8.50 -34.57
C THR A 26 12.11 9.41 -33.45
N LEU A 27 11.78 10.70 -33.54
CA LEU A 27 12.04 11.69 -32.50
C LEU A 27 10.73 12.02 -31.78
N ILE A 28 10.73 12.08 -30.46
CA ILE A 28 9.54 12.23 -29.61
C ILE A 28 9.73 13.44 -28.70
N CYS A 29 8.74 14.32 -28.63
CA CYS A 29 8.72 15.43 -27.69
C CYS A 29 8.19 14.96 -26.34
N THR A 30 8.99 15.06 -25.29
CA THR A 30 8.60 14.65 -23.91
C THR A 30 7.58 15.60 -23.29
N ALA A 31 7.54 16.86 -23.74
CA ALA A 31 6.60 17.86 -23.24
C ALA A 31 5.17 17.63 -23.74
N CYS A 32 4.99 17.33 -25.03
CA CYS A 32 3.67 17.22 -25.67
C CYS A 32 3.32 15.81 -26.16
N ASN A 33 4.22 14.84 -25.99
CA ASN A 33 4.08 13.44 -26.39
C ASN A 33 3.84 13.22 -27.90
N LYS A 34 4.21 14.19 -28.75
CA LYS A 34 4.13 14.07 -30.21
C LYS A 34 5.34 13.35 -30.78
N THR A 35 5.10 12.53 -31.80
CA THR A 35 6.12 11.75 -32.50
C THR A 35 6.43 12.35 -33.88
N PHE A 36 7.70 12.27 -34.28
CA PHE A 36 8.24 12.79 -35.53
C PHE A 36 9.07 11.70 -36.22
N PRO A 37 8.43 10.81 -37.02
CA PRO A 37 9.10 9.70 -37.71
C PRO A 37 10.07 10.12 -38.82
N ASN A 38 9.91 11.33 -39.35
CA ASN A 38 10.82 11.92 -40.33
C ASN A 38 11.20 13.32 -39.86
N ALA A 39 11.77 13.41 -38.65
CA ALA A 39 12.08 14.67 -38.01
C ALA A 39 13.00 15.52 -38.90
N ARG A 40 12.58 16.76 -39.15
CA ARG A 40 13.36 17.79 -39.83
C ARG A 40 13.36 19.03 -38.94
N ARG A 41 14.44 19.81 -39.03
CA ARG A 41 14.59 21.13 -38.38
C ARG A 41 13.32 21.99 -38.48
N PHE A 42 12.70 22.02 -39.66
CA PHE A 42 11.48 22.78 -39.92
C PHE A 42 10.30 22.32 -39.06
N ASN A 43 10.03 21.02 -38.98
CA ASN A 43 8.88 20.47 -38.25
C ASN A 43 9.05 20.66 -36.73
N LEU A 44 10.26 20.47 -36.21
CA LEU A 44 10.57 20.68 -34.79
C LEU A 44 10.47 22.17 -34.42
N SER A 45 10.97 23.06 -35.30
CA SER A 45 10.83 24.51 -35.16
C SER A 45 9.37 24.96 -35.18
N GLN A 46 8.52 24.29 -35.95
CA GLN A 46 7.10 24.60 -36.00
C GLN A 46 6.39 24.14 -34.72
N ASP A 47 6.67 22.92 -34.23
CA ASP A 47 6.07 22.41 -32.99
C ASP A 47 6.45 23.27 -31.78
N SER A 48 7.73 23.63 -31.63
CA SER A 48 8.24 24.43 -30.51
C SER A 48 7.63 25.84 -30.44
N ARG A 49 7.16 26.36 -31.57
CA ARG A 49 6.46 27.66 -31.64
C ARG A 49 4.98 27.57 -31.27
N THR A 50 4.38 26.38 -31.29
CA THR A 50 2.94 26.25 -31.01
C THR A 50 2.60 26.62 -29.57
N SER A 51 1.46 27.29 -29.36
CA SER A 51 0.96 27.65 -28.02
C SER A 51 0.70 26.42 -27.15
N SER A 52 0.29 25.30 -27.78
CA SER A 52 0.10 24.02 -27.13
C SER A 52 1.41 23.46 -26.57
N HIS A 53 2.48 23.46 -27.36
CA HIS A 53 3.81 23.03 -26.90
C HIS A 53 4.30 23.90 -25.74
N LYS A 54 4.24 25.24 -25.86
CA LYS A 54 4.69 26.15 -24.79
C LYS A 54 4.00 25.88 -23.45
N LYS A 55 2.66 25.74 -23.45
CA LYS A 55 1.89 25.38 -22.25
C LYS A 55 2.26 24.00 -21.70
N ALA A 56 2.51 23.04 -22.59
CA ALA A 56 2.89 21.69 -22.18
C ALA A 56 4.30 21.65 -21.56
N LEU A 57 5.24 22.42 -22.12
CA LEU A 57 6.60 22.57 -21.63
C LEU A 57 6.64 23.26 -20.27
N GLU A 58 5.86 24.32 -20.07
CA GLU A 58 5.72 24.98 -18.76
C GLU A 58 5.20 24.02 -17.69
N ARG A 59 4.21 23.17 -18.02
CA ARG A 59 3.71 22.12 -17.12
C ARG A 59 4.75 21.05 -16.82
N LEU A 60 5.53 20.64 -17.82
CA LEU A 60 6.61 19.66 -17.64
C LEU A 60 7.68 20.22 -16.69
N ARG A 61 8.14 21.45 -16.93
CA ARG A 61 9.15 22.12 -16.09
C ARG A 61 8.67 22.35 -14.66
N ARG A 62 7.39 22.71 -14.46
CA ARG A 62 6.80 22.79 -13.11
C ARG A 62 6.83 21.44 -12.39
N ARG A 63 6.46 20.36 -13.07
CA ARG A 63 6.52 19.00 -12.51
C ARG A 63 7.95 18.61 -12.14
N GLN A 64 8.92 18.80 -13.05
CA GLN A 64 10.33 18.48 -12.78
C GLN A 64 10.93 19.30 -11.64
N ALA A 65 10.60 20.59 -11.56
CA ALA A 65 11.05 21.45 -10.45
C ALA A 65 10.43 21.04 -9.11
N GLU A 66 9.16 20.61 -9.12
CA GLU A 66 8.47 20.11 -7.94
C GLU A 66 9.02 18.74 -7.50
N GLU A 67 9.26 17.82 -8.44
CA GLU A 67 9.93 16.54 -8.20
C GLU A 67 11.35 16.70 -7.65
N SER A 68 12.14 17.62 -8.20
CA SER A 68 13.50 17.92 -7.73
C SER A 68 13.49 18.53 -6.32
N ARG A 69 12.51 19.39 -6.01
CA ARG A 69 12.32 19.95 -4.66
C ARG A 69 11.90 18.89 -3.65
N LEU A 70 11.07 17.93 -4.05
CA LEU A 70 10.66 16.80 -3.21
C LEU A 70 11.82 15.82 -3.00
N GLN A 71 12.60 15.48 -4.03
CA GLN A 71 13.83 14.70 -3.88
C GLN A 71 14.83 15.39 -2.95
N ALA A 72 14.97 16.71 -3.03
CA ALA A 72 15.80 17.47 -2.10
C ALA A 72 15.24 17.45 -0.66
N ALA A 73 13.91 17.49 -0.48
CA ALA A 73 13.27 17.40 0.84
C ALA A 73 13.36 16.00 1.47
N ILE A 74 13.42 14.93 0.65
CA ILE A 74 13.70 13.55 1.11
C ILE A 74 15.14 13.42 1.64
N CYS A 75 16.06 14.30 1.19
CA CYS A 75 17.49 14.23 1.50
C CYS A 75 17.96 15.17 2.63
N SER A 76 17.09 15.87 3.36
CA SER A 76 17.55 16.69 4.49
C SER A 76 16.53 16.89 5.61
N SER A 77 17.03 16.73 6.84
CA SER A 77 16.43 16.89 8.18
C SER A 77 15.71 15.66 8.75
N ASP A 78 16.04 15.33 10.01
CA ASP A 78 15.46 14.23 10.79
C ASP A 78 13.96 14.44 11.15
N LEU A 79 13.35 15.55 10.72
CA LEU A 79 11.93 15.84 10.96
C LEU A 79 11.06 15.51 9.75
N PRO A 80 9.91 14.84 9.93
CA PRO A 80 8.97 14.60 8.84
C PRO A 80 8.45 15.93 8.27
N SER A 81 8.31 16.00 6.94
CA SER A 81 7.69 17.18 6.32
C SER A 81 6.22 17.31 6.75
N PHE A 82 5.68 18.54 6.81
CA PHE A 82 4.28 18.78 7.17
C PHE A 82 3.25 17.92 6.40
N PRO A 83 3.35 17.73 5.08
CA PRO A 83 2.49 16.80 4.34
C PRO A 83 2.50 15.37 4.90
N MET A 84 3.66 14.90 5.35
CA MET A 84 3.81 13.58 5.93
C MET A 84 3.18 13.49 7.32
N GLU A 85 3.39 14.49 8.18
CA GLU A 85 2.77 14.55 9.52
C GLU A 85 1.25 14.62 9.41
N LEU A 86 0.73 15.43 8.49
CA LEU A 86 -0.70 15.52 8.22
C LEU A 86 -1.26 14.17 7.75
N CYS A 87 -0.57 13.50 6.83
CA CYS A 87 -0.97 12.19 6.34
C CYS A 87 -0.98 11.14 7.46
N ASP A 88 0.08 11.08 8.28
CA ASP A 88 0.17 10.14 9.40
C ASP A 88 -0.93 10.42 10.43
N ALA A 89 -1.22 11.69 10.74
CA ALA A 89 -2.29 12.06 11.66
C ALA A 89 -3.68 11.62 11.17
N PHE A 90 -3.99 11.82 9.88
CA PHE A 90 -5.26 11.39 9.30
C PHE A 90 -5.41 9.86 9.31
N LEU A 91 -4.35 9.14 8.90
CA LEU A 91 -4.36 7.67 8.92
C LEU A 91 -4.47 7.12 10.34
N ALA A 92 -3.76 7.70 11.31
CA ALA A 92 -3.80 7.29 12.70
C ALA A 92 -5.17 7.54 13.37
N ALA A 93 -5.90 8.56 12.91
CA ALA A 93 -7.24 8.88 13.36
C ALA A 93 -8.35 8.11 12.62
N ASP A 94 -8.00 7.20 11.70
CA ASP A 94 -8.93 6.51 10.80
C ASP A 94 -9.81 7.48 9.98
N ILE A 95 -9.24 8.61 9.58
CA ILE A 95 -9.92 9.62 8.75
C ILE A 95 -9.46 9.45 7.30
N PRO A 96 -10.37 9.19 6.35
CA PRO A 96 -10.02 9.08 4.95
C PRO A 96 -9.35 10.35 4.42
N LEU A 97 -8.25 10.18 3.67
CA LEU A 97 -7.51 11.31 3.10
C LEU A 97 -8.35 12.19 2.15
N PHE A 98 -9.42 11.65 1.56
CA PHE A 98 -10.31 12.43 0.69
C PHE A 98 -11.07 13.52 1.44
N GLU A 99 -11.19 13.43 2.77
CA GLU A 99 -11.82 14.49 3.58
C GLU A 99 -11.06 15.81 3.45
N LEU A 100 -9.76 15.79 3.14
CA LEU A 100 -8.96 16.99 2.84
C LEU A 100 -9.34 17.67 1.51
N GLU A 101 -10.17 17.05 0.68
CA GLU A 101 -10.77 17.68 -0.50
C GLU A 101 -11.99 18.54 -0.14
N ASN A 102 -12.53 18.42 1.08
CA ASN A 102 -13.61 19.30 1.53
C ASN A 102 -13.11 20.76 1.59
N PRO A 103 -13.72 21.71 0.84
CA PRO A 103 -13.21 23.07 0.75
C PRO A 103 -13.23 23.82 2.09
N ILE A 104 -14.21 23.56 2.95
CA ILE A 104 -14.35 24.22 4.25
C ILE A 104 -13.26 23.74 5.19
N LEU A 105 -13.10 22.41 5.30
CA LEU A 105 -12.04 21.82 6.12
C LEU A 105 -10.66 22.26 5.63
N ARG A 106 -10.42 22.22 4.31
CA ARG A 106 -9.18 22.67 3.70
C ARG A 106 -8.88 24.13 4.06
N THR A 107 -9.83 25.04 3.81
CA THR A 107 -9.66 26.47 4.11
C THR A 107 -9.38 26.69 5.59
N PHE A 108 -10.08 25.99 6.48
CA PHE A 108 -9.86 26.05 7.92
C PHE A 108 -8.43 25.61 8.30
N LEU A 109 -7.96 24.48 7.77
CA LEU A 109 -6.62 23.97 8.03
C LEU A 109 -5.53 24.88 7.46
N GLU A 110 -5.71 25.42 6.25
CA GLU A 110 -4.78 26.35 5.62
C GLU A 110 -4.66 27.64 6.42
N ASN A 111 -5.79 28.21 6.86
CA ASN A 111 -5.80 29.41 7.70
C ASN A 111 -5.15 29.18 9.06
N THR A 112 -5.42 28.02 9.68
CA THR A 112 -4.91 27.71 11.02
C THR A 112 -3.42 27.39 11.01
N THR A 113 -2.96 26.64 10.01
CA THR A 113 -1.57 26.17 9.92
C THR A 113 -0.66 27.11 9.15
N THR A 114 -1.22 28.05 8.38
CA THR A 114 -0.51 28.91 7.41
C THR A 114 0.25 28.13 6.33
N LYS A 115 -0.14 26.86 6.10
CA LYS A 115 0.47 25.96 5.12
C LYS A 115 -0.58 25.52 4.11
N LEU A 116 -0.16 25.29 2.86
CA LEU A 116 -1.02 24.70 1.84
C LEU A 116 -1.29 23.23 2.16
N ILE A 117 -2.54 22.81 2.00
CA ILE A 117 -2.94 21.42 2.25
C ILE A 117 -2.79 20.62 0.95
N PRO A 118 -1.97 19.56 0.93
CA PRO A 118 -1.85 18.70 -0.24
C PRO A 118 -3.17 18.00 -0.54
N ASN A 119 -3.42 17.76 -1.83
CA ASN A 119 -4.57 16.96 -2.25
C ASN A 119 -4.39 15.48 -1.89
N GLU A 120 -5.50 14.75 -1.82
CA GLU A 120 -5.57 13.35 -1.43
C GLU A 120 -4.61 12.48 -2.26
N SER A 121 -4.59 12.69 -3.58
CA SER A 121 -3.79 11.90 -4.49
C SER A 121 -2.29 12.10 -4.28
N ARG A 122 -1.85 13.31 -3.91
CA ARG A 122 -0.45 13.57 -3.54
C ARG A 122 -0.07 12.83 -2.26
N LEU A 123 -0.90 12.94 -1.22
CA LEU A 123 -0.64 12.24 0.05
C LEU A 123 -0.56 10.72 -0.17
N ARG A 124 -1.50 10.16 -0.93
CA ARG A 124 -1.56 8.73 -1.25
C ARG A 124 -0.30 8.24 -1.99
N ASN A 125 0.12 8.97 -3.02
CA ASN A 125 1.23 8.53 -3.88
C ASN A 125 2.61 8.71 -3.24
N PHE A 126 2.80 9.76 -2.44
CA PHE A 126 4.12 10.12 -1.93
C PHE A 126 4.37 9.73 -0.48
N HIS A 127 3.35 9.63 0.37
CA HIS A 127 3.55 9.48 1.83
C HIS A 127 2.99 8.18 2.42
N VAL A 128 1.85 7.66 1.91
CA VAL A 128 1.23 6.45 2.50
C VAL A 128 2.16 5.25 2.52
N HIS A 129 2.91 5.02 1.43
CA HIS A 129 3.86 3.91 1.39
C HIS A 129 5.00 4.09 2.41
N GLU A 130 5.52 5.30 2.55
CA GLU A 130 6.58 5.60 3.50
C GLU A 130 6.11 5.42 4.96
N ILE A 131 4.91 5.91 5.28
CA ILE A 131 4.26 5.71 6.59
C ILE A 131 4.08 4.22 6.86
N TYR A 132 3.60 3.46 5.88
CA TYR A 132 3.49 2.00 5.99
C TYR A 132 4.83 1.34 6.29
N GLN A 133 5.91 1.69 5.58
CA GLN A 133 7.24 1.13 5.83
C GLN A 133 7.73 1.45 7.25
N ARG A 134 7.51 2.68 7.74
CA ARG A 134 7.85 3.10 9.11
C ARG A 134 7.07 2.29 10.15
N LYS A 135 5.75 2.10 9.96
CA LYS A 135 4.93 1.27 10.86
C LYS A 135 5.38 -0.19 10.82
N MET A 136 5.68 -0.74 9.65
CA MET A 136 6.21 -2.10 9.53
C MET A 136 7.56 -2.26 10.24
N GLN A 137 8.42 -1.24 10.23
CA GLN A 137 9.66 -1.25 11.00
C GLN A 137 9.38 -1.31 12.50
N ILE A 138 8.46 -0.48 13.02
CA ILE A 138 8.04 -0.52 14.43
C ILE A 138 7.51 -1.91 14.81
N ILE A 139 6.70 -2.54 13.96
CA ILE A 139 6.20 -3.90 14.18
C ILE A 139 7.35 -4.91 14.29
N ARG A 140 8.34 -4.83 13.38
CA ARG A 140 9.52 -5.69 13.40
C ARG A 140 10.36 -5.49 14.66
N GLU A 141 10.59 -4.25 15.06
CA GLU A 141 11.34 -3.90 16.28
C GLU A 141 10.62 -4.39 17.54
N SER A 142 9.29 -4.23 17.59
CA SER A 142 8.44 -4.70 18.68
C SER A 142 8.43 -6.23 18.80
N ILE A 143 8.54 -6.95 17.68
CA ILE A 143 8.70 -8.40 17.68
C ILE A 143 10.14 -8.81 18.02
N GLY A 144 11.13 -8.03 17.57
CA GLY A 144 12.54 -8.17 17.91
C GLY A 144 13.06 -9.59 17.70
N SER A 145 13.66 -10.17 18.73
CA SER A 145 14.13 -11.56 18.79
C SER A 145 13.12 -12.53 19.41
N SER A 146 11.95 -12.06 19.83
CA SER A 146 10.94 -12.89 20.48
C SER A 146 10.28 -13.88 19.52
N SER A 147 9.67 -14.91 20.09
CA SER A 147 8.76 -15.77 19.32
C SER A 147 7.52 -14.99 18.89
N SER A 148 6.86 -15.41 17.81
CA SER A 148 5.67 -14.75 17.30
C SER A 148 4.43 -15.64 17.32
N ARG A 149 3.29 -14.99 17.46
CA ARG A 149 1.98 -15.54 17.12
C ARG A 149 1.46 -14.88 15.86
N ILE A 150 0.79 -15.67 15.03
CA ILE A 150 0.08 -15.19 13.86
C ILE A 150 -1.38 -15.63 14.02
N SER A 151 -2.31 -14.70 13.86
CA SER A 151 -3.72 -15.03 13.78
C SER A 151 -4.26 -14.64 12.41
N ILE A 152 -5.07 -15.51 11.81
CA ILE A 152 -5.76 -15.22 10.55
C ILE A 152 -7.25 -15.38 10.79
N ASP A 153 -8.00 -14.37 10.34
CA ASP A 153 -9.45 -14.42 10.33
C ASP A 153 -9.98 -13.98 8.97
N GLU A 154 -11.08 -14.58 8.55
CA GLU A 154 -11.69 -14.33 7.25
C GLU A 154 -13.06 -13.69 7.42
N THR A 155 -13.32 -12.61 6.70
CA THR A 155 -14.61 -11.91 6.74
C THR A 155 -15.13 -11.67 5.34
N ILE A 156 -16.45 -11.53 5.20
CA ILE A 156 -17.09 -11.17 3.94
C ILE A 156 -17.67 -9.77 4.08
N ASP A 157 -17.32 -8.88 3.16
CA ASP A 157 -17.89 -7.53 3.16
C ASP A 157 -19.31 -7.50 2.56
N PHE A 158 -19.95 -6.33 2.63
CA PHE A 158 -21.31 -6.13 2.09
C PHE A 158 -21.42 -6.33 0.56
N MET A 159 -20.28 -6.34 -0.16
CA MET A 159 -20.20 -6.59 -1.60
C MET A 159 -19.92 -8.07 -1.90
N GLY A 160 -19.82 -8.94 -0.89
CA GLY A 160 -19.54 -10.36 -1.05
C GLY A 160 -18.07 -10.69 -1.31
N ARG A 161 -17.15 -9.74 -1.08
CA ARG A 161 -15.70 -9.96 -1.22
C ARG A 161 -15.16 -10.56 0.07
N ASN A 162 -14.34 -11.61 -0.08
CA ASN A 162 -13.65 -12.20 1.06
C ASN A 162 -12.41 -11.38 1.40
N PHE A 163 -12.20 -11.13 2.68
CA PHE A 163 -11.03 -10.49 3.24
C PHE A 163 -10.34 -11.43 4.20
N ALA A 164 -9.01 -11.48 4.13
CA ALA A 164 -8.18 -12.14 5.12
C ALA A 164 -7.47 -11.07 5.96
N HIS A 165 -7.72 -11.11 7.27
CA HIS A 165 -7.08 -10.25 8.26
C HIS A 165 -5.96 -11.03 8.91
N VAL A 166 -4.77 -10.42 9.00
CA VAL A 166 -3.62 -11.04 9.66
C VAL A 166 -3.17 -10.19 10.83
N LEU A 167 -3.25 -10.77 12.02
CA LEU A 167 -2.70 -10.23 13.24
C LEU A 167 -1.37 -10.90 13.55
N ILE A 168 -0.36 -10.12 13.92
CA ILE A 168 0.93 -10.62 14.39
C ILE A 168 1.20 -10.03 15.76
N GLY A 169 1.75 -10.83 16.67
CA GLY A 169 2.20 -10.33 17.97
C GLY A 169 3.41 -11.09 18.47
N SER A 170 4.19 -10.44 19.34
CA SER A 170 5.26 -11.11 20.08
C SER A 170 4.69 -11.97 21.20
N LEU A 171 5.36 -13.10 21.45
CA LEU A 171 5.13 -13.99 22.57
C LEU A 171 6.31 -13.85 23.52
N ASN A 172 6.06 -13.23 24.68
CA ASN A 172 7.01 -13.13 25.77
C ASN A 172 6.47 -13.88 26.98
N LYS A 173 7.36 -14.43 27.81
CA LYS A 173 6.99 -15.21 29.00
C LYS A 173 6.38 -14.34 30.11
N GLU A 174 6.79 -13.08 30.17
CA GLU A 174 6.49 -12.18 31.29
C GLU A 174 5.35 -11.22 30.97
N THR A 175 5.23 -10.79 29.73
CA THR A 175 4.26 -9.78 29.29
C THR A 175 3.59 -10.18 27.99
N ALA A 176 2.30 -9.88 27.85
CA ALA A 176 1.62 -10.03 26.57
C ALA A 176 2.17 -9.01 25.58
N GLY A 177 2.66 -9.49 24.43
CA GLY A 177 3.07 -8.61 23.34
C GLY A 177 1.88 -7.88 22.72
N LEU A 178 2.10 -6.64 22.28
CA LEU A 178 1.09 -5.88 21.57
C LEU A 178 0.77 -6.56 20.23
N PRO A 179 -0.50 -6.86 19.91
CA PRO A 179 -0.87 -7.35 18.60
C PRO A 179 -0.94 -6.20 17.59
N TYR A 180 -0.54 -6.48 16.36
CA TYR A 180 -0.61 -5.57 15.22
C TYR A 180 -1.41 -6.21 14.10
N ILE A 181 -2.30 -5.43 13.48
CA ILE A 181 -2.86 -5.79 12.17
C ILE A 181 -1.74 -5.61 11.15
N SER A 182 -1.15 -6.72 10.73
CA SER A 182 -0.10 -6.71 9.71
C SER A 182 -0.68 -6.57 8.31
N ASN A 183 -1.92 -7.04 8.10
CA ASN A 183 -2.58 -6.97 6.81
C ASN A 183 -4.08 -7.13 6.89
N CYS A 184 -4.74 -6.57 5.88
CA CYS A 184 -6.11 -6.83 5.50
C CYS A 184 -6.12 -6.85 3.96
N GLU A 185 -6.24 -8.04 3.36
CA GLU A 185 -6.23 -8.18 1.90
C GLU A 185 -7.48 -8.90 1.39
N ILE A 186 -7.94 -8.48 0.21
CA ILE A 186 -9.01 -9.18 -0.51
C ILE A 186 -8.44 -10.50 -1.04
N VAL A 187 -9.19 -11.58 -0.87
CA VAL A 187 -8.84 -12.91 -1.36
C VAL A 187 -9.94 -13.50 -2.24
N ASP A 188 -9.54 -14.24 -3.27
CA ASP A 188 -10.48 -14.79 -4.26
C ASP A 188 -11.41 -15.87 -3.69
N GLY A 189 -11.06 -16.45 -2.53
CA GLY A 189 -11.86 -17.47 -1.87
C GLY A 189 -11.21 -18.05 -0.62
N THR A 190 -12.04 -18.69 0.21
CA THR A 190 -11.65 -19.28 1.49
C THR A 190 -11.30 -20.76 1.30
N ASN A 191 -10.01 -21.02 1.11
CA ASN A 191 -9.48 -22.38 0.95
C ASN A 191 -8.08 -22.51 1.55
N ALA A 192 -7.60 -23.74 1.70
CA ALA A 192 -6.34 -24.01 2.39
C ALA A 192 -5.14 -23.32 1.71
N HIS A 193 -5.15 -23.24 0.38
CA HIS A 193 -4.09 -22.58 -0.38
C HIS A 193 -4.10 -21.06 -0.16
N THR A 194 -5.28 -20.43 -0.09
CA THR A 194 -5.39 -19.01 0.25
C THR A 194 -4.78 -18.73 1.63
N VAL A 195 -5.18 -19.49 2.65
CA VAL A 195 -4.66 -19.32 4.02
C VAL A 195 -3.14 -19.50 4.07
N LEU A 196 -2.61 -20.54 3.41
CA LEU A 196 -1.18 -20.78 3.28
C LEU A 196 -0.44 -19.59 2.67
N ARG A 197 -0.94 -19.09 1.54
CA ARG A 197 -0.35 -17.96 0.81
C ARG A 197 -0.35 -16.69 1.64
N VAL A 198 -1.49 -16.36 2.26
CA VAL A 198 -1.65 -15.19 3.14
C VAL A 198 -0.63 -15.28 4.28
N PHE A 199 -0.61 -16.42 5.00
CA PHE A 199 0.30 -16.65 6.12
C PHE A 199 1.76 -16.48 5.71
N TYR A 200 2.19 -17.19 4.67
CA TYR A 200 3.60 -17.23 4.28
C TYR A 200 4.08 -15.87 3.78
N ARG A 201 3.28 -15.18 2.97
CA ARG A 201 3.60 -13.83 2.51
C ARG A 201 3.80 -12.86 3.67
N ARG A 202 2.97 -12.96 4.73
CA ARG A 202 3.13 -12.11 5.91
C ARG A 202 4.38 -12.42 6.71
N VAL A 203 4.75 -13.69 6.79
CA VAL A 203 6.02 -14.12 7.40
C VAL A 203 7.21 -13.54 6.63
N GLU A 204 7.20 -13.61 5.30
CA GLU A 204 8.24 -13.03 4.44
C GLU A 204 8.34 -11.50 4.60
N ASP A 205 7.19 -10.81 4.64
CA ASP A 205 7.13 -9.36 4.84
C ASP A 205 7.69 -8.95 6.22
N LEU A 206 7.48 -9.78 7.24
CA LEU A 206 8.01 -9.55 8.57
C LEU A 206 9.52 -9.76 8.61
N TRP A 207 10.01 -10.86 8.04
CA TRP A 207 11.43 -11.22 8.00
C TRP A 207 11.99 -11.18 6.57
N ARG A 208 12.29 -9.96 6.10
CA ARG A 208 12.71 -9.68 4.71
C ARG A 208 13.97 -10.40 4.23
N THR A 209 14.82 -10.88 5.15
CA THR A 209 16.14 -11.44 4.82
C THR A 209 16.22 -12.93 5.08
N ASP A 210 15.71 -13.38 6.23
CA ASP A 210 15.74 -14.79 6.62
C ASP A 210 14.51 -15.13 7.47
N VAL A 211 13.66 -16.00 6.94
CA VAL A 211 12.40 -16.38 7.58
C VAL A 211 12.70 -17.17 8.85
N GLN A 212 12.21 -16.67 9.98
CA GLN A 212 12.45 -17.27 11.29
C GLN A 212 11.44 -18.39 11.58
N HIS A 213 11.53 -19.48 10.83
CA HIS A 213 10.59 -20.61 10.86
C HIS A 213 10.35 -21.19 12.26
N GLU A 214 11.41 -21.32 13.05
CA GLU A 214 11.33 -21.89 14.41
C GLU A 214 10.72 -20.94 15.44
N ARG A 215 10.66 -19.64 15.13
CA ARG A 215 10.17 -18.60 16.05
C ARG A 215 8.67 -18.37 15.93
N VAL A 216 8.02 -18.85 14.88
CA VAL A 216 6.56 -18.84 14.77
C VAL A 216 6.00 -19.98 15.61
N LEU A 217 5.49 -19.66 16.80
CA LEU A 217 5.05 -20.69 17.76
C LEU A 217 3.55 -20.91 17.75
N LEU A 218 2.75 -19.91 17.41
CA LEU A 218 1.29 -20.03 17.45
C LEU A 218 0.67 -19.57 16.15
N PHE A 219 -0.22 -20.40 15.61
CA PHE A 219 -1.14 -20.03 14.56
C PHE A 219 -2.57 -20.12 15.09
N VAL A 220 -3.27 -18.98 15.17
CA VAL A 220 -4.65 -18.90 15.66
C VAL A 220 -5.59 -18.62 14.51
N ALA A 221 -6.52 -19.52 14.25
CA ALA A 221 -7.50 -19.33 13.18
C ALA A 221 -8.80 -20.06 13.51
N ASP A 222 -9.80 -19.94 12.65
CA ASP A 222 -11.05 -20.66 12.82
C ASP A 222 -10.86 -22.20 12.71
N ALA A 223 -11.89 -22.94 13.10
CA ALA A 223 -11.86 -24.40 13.03
C ALA A 223 -12.36 -24.95 11.68
N ALA A 224 -12.30 -24.16 10.59
CA ALA A 224 -12.76 -24.65 9.30
C ALA A 224 -11.85 -25.77 8.77
N PRO A 225 -12.39 -26.78 8.08
CA PRO A 225 -11.59 -27.90 7.59
C PRO A 225 -10.39 -27.49 6.72
N TYR A 226 -10.56 -26.44 5.90
CA TYR A 226 -9.49 -25.94 5.04
C TYR A 226 -8.41 -25.19 5.84
N THR A 227 -8.76 -24.46 6.90
CA THR A 227 -7.82 -23.81 7.83
C THR A 227 -6.98 -24.86 8.56
N VAL A 228 -7.63 -25.93 9.03
CA VAL A 228 -6.92 -27.06 9.66
C VAL A 228 -5.99 -27.75 8.67
N ALA A 229 -6.41 -27.93 7.41
CA ALA A 229 -5.55 -28.47 6.36
C ALA A 229 -4.34 -27.54 6.08
N ALA A 230 -4.56 -26.23 5.99
CA ALA A 230 -3.50 -25.24 5.84
C ALA A 230 -2.51 -25.28 7.00
N ALA A 231 -3.01 -25.31 8.25
CA ALA A 231 -2.19 -25.39 9.45
C ALA A 231 -1.30 -26.64 9.47
N ARG A 232 -1.82 -27.80 9.03
CA ARG A 232 -1.04 -29.04 8.89
C ARG A 232 0.07 -28.90 7.87
N SER A 233 -0.20 -28.28 6.72
CA SER A 233 0.82 -28.00 5.70
C SER A 233 1.87 -27.01 6.21
N LEU A 234 1.46 -25.94 6.89
CA LEU A 234 2.37 -24.97 7.52
C LEU A 234 3.27 -25.62 8.56
N LYS A 235 2.79 -26.61 9.32
CA LYS A 235 3.59 -27.32 10.33
C LYS A 235 4.86 -27.97 9.76
N VAL A 236 4.88 -28.31 8.47
CA VAL A 236 6.08 -28.82 7.77
C VAL A 236 7.15 -27.75 7.66
N LEU A 237 6.74 -26.50 7.39
CA LEU A 237 7.66 -25.36 7.25
C LEU A 237 7.95 -24.66 8.59
N PHE A 238 7.03 -24.76 9.57
CA PHE A 238 7.13 -24.11 10.87
C PHE A 238 7.04 -25.20 11.96
N PRO A 239 8.14 -25.93 12.23
CA PRO A 239 8.10 -27.15 13.02
C PRO A 239 7.66 -26.92 14.48
N ASN A 240 7.91 -25.74 15.05
CA ASN A 240 7.52 -25.39 16.42
C ASN A 240 6.10 -24.81 16.52
N MET A 241 5.44 -24.52 15.39
CA MET A 241 4.14 -23.85 15.36
C MET A 241 3.02 -24.77 15.88
N ILE A 242 2.22 -24.29 16.82
CA ILE A 242 1.02 -24.97 17.30
C ILE A 242 -0.20 -24.23 16.72
N HIS A 243 -1.08 -24.98 16.07
CA HIS A 243 -2.36 -24.44 15.61
C HIS A 243 -3.37 -24.49 16.74
N ILE A 244 -3.96 -23.34 17.07
CA ILE A 244 -4.99 -23.18 18.09
C ILE A 244 -6.25 -22.66 17.39
N ILE A 245 -7.38 -23.31 17.69
CA ILE A 245 -8.68 -22.86 17.22
C ILE A 245 -9.10 -21.59 17.96
N CYS A 246 -9.69 -20.65 17.24
CA CYS A 246 -10.17 -19.41 17.81
C CYS A 246 -11.27 -19.70 18.85
N ILE A 247 -10.97 -19.37 20.12
CA ILE A 247 -11.89 -19.60 21.24
C ILE A 247 -13.19 -18.79 21.07
N ALA A 248 -13.12 -17.58 20.52
CA ALA A 248 -14.31 -16.78 20.25
C ALA A 248 -15.26 -17.49 19.28
N HIS A 249 -14.72 -18.09 18.21
CA HIS A 249 -15.48 -18.92 17.28
C HIS A 249 -16.06 -20.17 17.95
N ALA A 250 -15.30 -20.83 18.83
CA ALA A 250 -15.80 -21.98 19.58
C ALA A 250 -17.00 -21.60 20.48
N ILE A 251 -16.87 -20.51 21.25
CA ILE A 251 -17.95 -19.99 22.11
C ILE A 251 -19.18 -19.59 21.26
N HIS A 252 -18.97 -18.94 20.12
CA HIS A 252 -20.06 -18.57 19.22
C HIS A 252 -20.83 -19.79 18.72
N ARG A 253 -20.14 -20.86 18.31
CA ARG A 253 -20.78 -22.11 17.86
C ARG A 253 -21.58 -22.79 18.98
N GLU A 254 -21.07 -22.81 20.20
CA GLU A 254 -21.81 -23.32 21.36
C GLU A 254 -23.07 -22.49 21.63
N ALA A 255 -22.98 -21.15 21.53
CA ALA A 255 -24.12 -20.27 21.67
C ALA A 255 -25.17 -20.50 20.57
N GLU A 256 -24.76 -20.68 19.31
CA GLU A 256 -25.67 -21.04 18.22
C GLU A 256 -26.37 -22.38 18.45
N GLN A 257 -25.65 -23.36 18.99
CA GLN A 257 -26.22 -24.65 19.32
C GLN A 257 -27.26 -24.53 20.44
N ALA A 258 -26.97 -23.76 21.49
CA ALA A 258 -27.93 -23.47 22.54
C ALA A 258 -29.19 -22.79 21.97
N ARG A 259 -29.05 -21.80 21.08
CA ARG A 259 -30.20 -21.15 20.42
C ARG A 259 -31.09 -22.15 19.67
N LYS A 260 -30.48 -23.08 18.91
CA LYS A 260 -31.20 -24.16 18.20
C LYS A 260 -31.92 -25.11 19.16
N SER A 261 -31.35 -25.38 20.33
CA SER A 261 -31.96 -26.25 21.35
C SER A 261 -33.10 -25.57 22.13
N PHE A 262 -33.10 -24.24 22.26
CA PHE A 262 -34.07 -23.48 23.06
C PHE A 262 -34.90 -22.49 22.22
N LEU A 263 -35.63 -22.99 21.20
CA LEU A 263 -36.40 -22.17 20.26
C LEU A 263 -37.39 -21.18 20.88
N LYS A 264 -37.99 -21.51 22.04
CA LYS A 264 -38.91 -20.60 22.75
C LYS A 264 -38.19 -19.37 23.31
N VAL A 265 -36.98 -19.57 23.84
CA VAL A 265 -36.14 -18.50 24.38
C VAL A 265 -35.59 -17.66 23.23
N ASP A 266 -35.11 -18.30 22.16
CA ASP A 266 -34.65 -17.60 20.95
C ASP A 266 -35.75 -16.71 20.35
N ARG A 267 -36.98 -17.23 20.24
CA ARG A 267 -38.14 -16.46 19.78
C ARG A 267 -38.43 -15.27 20.69
N LEU A 268 -38.40 -15.45 22.02
CA LEU A 268 -38.62 -14.36 22.97
C LEU A 268 -37.57 -13.25 22.78
N ILE A 269 -36.29 -13.62 22.71
CA ILE A 269 -35.18 -12.67 22.52
C ILE A 269 -35.32 -11.92 21.18
N SER A 270 -35.68 -12.61 20.10
CA SER A 270 -35.86 -11.99 18.78
C SER A 270 -37.00 -10.97 18.69
N THR A 271 -37.89 -10.94 19.69
CA THR A 271 -39.05 -10.05 19.77
C THR A 271 -38.87 -8.90 20.76
N LEU A 272 -37.75 -8.86 21.49
CA LEU A 272 -37.33 -7.72 22.31
C LEU A 272 -36.69 -6.63 21.43
#